data_AF-A0A7K4CWT4-F1
#
_entry.id   AF-A0A7K4CWT4-F1
#
_cell.length_a   1.000
_cell.length_b   1.000
_cell.length_c   1.000
_cell.angle_alpha   90.00
_cell.angle_beta   90.00
_cell.angle_gamma   90.00
#
_symmetry.space_group_name_H-M   'P 1'
#
loop_
_entity.id
_entity.type
_entity.pdbx_description
1 polymer ?
#
loop_
_entity_poly.entity_id
_entity_poly.type
_entity_poly.pdbx_seq_one_letter_code
_entity_poly.pdbx_strand_id
1 'polypeptide(L)'
;HVCKKRKGLIPEAISLPLDKRIAYKHMARGLGERAGLKTEHMQAALKWILVVSFGYLGFKNARFGRVEAHQAVCAYSREMLLQAARVARDRGLDVIHGIVDSLWVQRPPGKNDGEDLEATARALCDEIERATNLPIESDGIFKFIVFLPSVANREVGTLNHYWGVFTNGKVKVRGIELRRRDAPPIVKDMQKGVIEALAPASDVAGFMARMPRARAVLDSFCRKVEAGDVDPAQLAITMVASRAPGEYKASNYQAVAARQLQKAGLAAGPGQNLKYVITNAASSRPNDRVMAWDLFSGTGSSTRPDAAKYVELLERGFRNMFPFDALGTRSVHGRDRGTSWQVLDAWLG
;
A
#
# COMPACT_ATOMS: atom_id res chain seq x y z
N HIS A 1 -15.60 30.60 -10.30
CA HIS A 1 -15.57 31.75 -9.37
C HIS A 1 -16.18 31.36 -8.02
N VAL A 2 -15.47 31.61 -6.91
CA VAL A 2 -15.97 31.35 -5.53
C VAL A 2 -16.32 32.68 -4.88
N CYS A 3 -17.54 32.82 -4.34
CA CYS A 3 -17.96 34.03 -3.64
C CYS A 3 -17.17 34.20 -2.33
N LYS A 4 -16.53 35.35 -2.14
CA LYS A 4 -15.77 35.69 -0.92
C LYS A 4 -16.53 36.64 0.03
N LYS A 5 -17.76 37.07 -0.32
CA LYS A 5 -18.54 38.04 0.46
C LYS A 5 -19.11 37.47 1.77
N ARG A 6 -19.37 36.16 1.81
CA ARG A 6 -19.93 35.44 2.96
C ARG A 6 -19.31 34.05 3.05
N LYS A 7 -19.09 33.56 4.27
CA LYS A 7 -18.65 32.17 4.50
C LYS A 7 -19.79 31.22 4.14
N GLY A 8 -19.50 30.18 3.37
CA GLY A 8 -20.49 29.18 3.00
C GLY A 8 -20.73 28.16 4.13
N LEU A 9 -21.87 27.49 4.09
CA LEU A 9 -22.28 26.48 5.08
C LEU A 9 -21.21 25.41 5.32
N ILE A 10 -20.62 24.85 4.25
CA ILE A 10 -19.61 23.78 4.39
C ILE A 10 -18.32 24.31 5.04
N PRO A 11 -17.66 25.38 4.54
CA PRO A 11 -16.54 26.01 5.24
C PRO A 11 -16.81 26.38 6.70
N GLU A 12 -18.04 26.79 7.03
CA GLU A 12 -18.45 27.12 8.40
C GLU A 12 -18.58 25.87 9.28
N ALA A 13 -19.23 24.82 8.77
CA ALA A 13 -19.38 23.56 9.49
C ALA A 13 -18.02 22.87 9.76
N ILE A 14 -17.07 22.94 8.81
CA ILE A 14 -15.76 22.29 8.95
C ILE A 14 -14.75 23.10 9.77
N SER A 15 -14.95 24.40 10.00
CA SER A 15 -13.99 25.18 10.81
C SER A 15 -13.90 24.68 12.24
N LEU A 16 -15.05 24.36 12.87
CA LEU A 16 -15.05 23.86 14.25
C LEU A 16 -14.22 22.56 14.42
N PRO A 17 -14.42 21.49 13.62
CA PRO A 17 -13.59 20.30 13.75
C PRO A 17 -12.14 20.52 13.34
N LEU A 18 -11.87 21.42 12.39
CA LEU A 18 -10.50 21.78 11.98
C LEU A 18 -9.74 22.47 13.13
N ASP A 19 -10.32 23.54 13.68
CA ASP A 19 -9.72 24.34 14.75
C ASP A 19 -9.48 23.51 16.00
N LYS A 20 -10.47 22.68 16.39
CA LYS A 20 -10.32 21.73 17.50
C LYS A 20 -9.19 20.74 17.23
N ARG A 21 -9.07 20.23 16.01
CA ARG A 21 -8.03 19.26 15.66
C ARG A 21 -6.64 19.90 15.75
N ILE A 22 -6.50 21.14 15.28
CA ILE A 22 -5.26 21.91 15.38
C ILE A 22 -4.89 22.10 16.86
N ALA A 23 -5.82 22.55 17.70
CA ALA A 23 -5.60 22.70 19.13
C ALA A 23 -5.15 21.40 19.81
N TYR A 24 -5.80 20.27 19.50
CA TYR A 24 -5.39 18.98 20.03
C TYR A 24 -4.01 18.53 19.51
N LYS A 25 -3.64 18.81 18.25
CA LYS A 25 -2.28 18.54 17.74
C LYS A 25 -1.23 19.32 18.52
N HIS A 26 -1.47 20.61 18.79
CA HIS A 26 -0.56 21.43 19.59
C HIS A 26 -0.41 20.92 21.02
N MET A 27 -1.53 20.57 21.66
CA MET A 27 -1.53 19.99 23.00
C MET A 27 -0.74 18.67 23.05
N ALA A 28 -0.94 17.76 22.08
CA ALA A 28 -0.21 16.51 22.04
C ALA A 28 1.30 16.71 21.86
N ARG A 29 1.72 17.67 21.02
CA ARG A 29 3.14 18.01 20.87
C ARG A 29 3.76 18.51 22.17
N GLY A 30 3.05 19.36 22.91
CA GLY A 30 3.54 19.90 24.19
C GLY A 30 3.59 18.86 25.31
N LEU A 31 2.70 17.86 25.29
CA LEU A 31 2.63 16.81 26.30
C LEU A 31 3.55 15.60 26.00
N GLY A 32 3.94 15.39 24.74
CA GLY A 32 4.73 14.22 24.34
C GLY A 32 4.06 12.91 24.74
N GLU A 33 4.79 12.01 25.39
CA GLU A 33 4.26 10.73 25.91
C GLU A 33 3.16 10.89 26.98
N ARG A 34 3.01 12.09 27.55
CA ARG A 34 1.92 12.41 28.50
C ARG A 34 0.62 12.78 27.81
N ALA A 35 0.61 12.83 26.48
CA ALA A 35 -0.63 12.98 25.73
C ALA A 35 -1.52 11.76 26.00
N GLY A 36 -2.53 11.93 26.86
CA GLY A 36 -3.41 10.83 27.21
C GLY A 36 -4.22 10.32 26.00
N LEU A 37 -4.68 9.06 26.07
CA LEU A 37 -5.51 8.39 25.07
C LEU A 37 -6.68 9.24 24.56
N LYS A 38 -7.29 10.05 25.44
CA LYS A 38 -8.36 10.98 25.07
C LYS A 38 -7.94 11.94 23.96
N THR A 39 -6.76 12.53 24.04
CA THR A 39 -6.26 13.50 23.04
C THR A 39 -6.04 12.80 21.70
N GLU A 40 -5.46 11.60 21.72
CA GLU A 40 -5.23 10.81 20.50
C GLU A 40 -6.55 10.41 19.82
N HIS A 41 -7.51 9.89 20.60
CA HIS A 41 -8.84 9.52 20.09
C HIS A 41 -9.60 10.73 19.53
N MET A 42 -9.54 11.87 20.20
CA MET A 42 -10.18 13.10 19.71
C MET A 42 -9.55 13.59 18.40
N GLN A 43 -8.21 13.59 18.29
CA GLN A 43 -7.54 13.94 17.03
C GLN A 43 -7.92 12.98 15.89
N ALA A 44 -7.99 11.68 16.18
CA ALA A 44 -8.37 10.67 15.21
C ALA A 44 -9.82 10.86 14.73
N ALA A 45 -10.76 11.07 15.66
CA ALA A 45 -12.17 11.31 15.32
C ALA A 45 -12.35 12.58 14.48
N LEU A 46 -11.74 13.70 14.90
CA LEU A 46 -11.79 14.96 14.15
C LEU A 46 -11.15 14.85 12.76
N LYS A 47 -10.03 14.11 12.65
CA LYS A 47 -9.42 13.79 11.35
C LYS A 47 -10.42 13.08 10.44
N TRP A 48 -11.09 12.04 10.93
CA TRP A 48 -12.05 11.28 10.13
C TRP A 48 -13.25 12.12 9.71
N ILE A 49 -13.76 13.00 10.57
CA ILE A 49 -14.82 13.95 10.21
C ILE A 49 -14.38 14.84 9.03
N LEU A 50 -13.16 15.38 9.07
CA LEU A 50 -12.61 16.22 7.99
C LEU A 50 -12.42 15.42 6.68
N VAL A 51 -11.88 14.21 6.76
CA VAL A 51 -11.69 13.31 5.61
C VAL A 51 -13.03 12.96 4.95
N VAL A 52 -14.05 12.62 5.75
CA VAL A 52 -15.39 12.29 5.24
C VAL A 52 -16.08 13.52 4.67
N SER A 53 -15.87 14.71 5.25
CA SER A 53 -16.43 15.96 4.73
C SER A 53 -15.98 16.26 3.30
N PHE A 54 -14.73 15.94 2.94
CA PHE A 54 -14.25 16.03 1.56
C PHE A 54 -14.96 15.04 0.62
N GLY A 55 -15.11 13.78 1.05
CA GLY A 55 -15.84 12.75 0.28
C GLY A 55 -17.32 13.08 0.11
N TYR A 56 -17.94 13.69 1.13
CA TYR A 56 -19.33 14.12 1.12
C TYR A 56 -19.63 15.10 -0.02
N LEU A 57 -18.69 16.00 -0.35
CA LEU A 57 -18.87 16.95 -1.46
C LEU A 57 -19.10 16.25 -2.81
N GLY A 58 -18.48 15.09 -3.04
CA GLY A 58 -18.59 14.32 -4.28
C GLY A 58 -19.68 13.23 -4.26
N PHE A 59 -20.36 13.02 -3.13
CA PHE A 59 -21.35 11.94 -3.01
C PHE A 59 -22.68 12.32 -3.66
N LYS A 60 -23.14 11.50 -4.62
CA LYS A 60 -24.36 11.77 -5.41
C LYS A 60 -25.62 12.02 -4.56
N ASN A 61 -25.74 11.37 -3.40
CA ASN A 61 -26.93 11.50 -2.55
C ASN A 61 -26.70 12.44 -1.34
N ALA A 62 -25.60 13.21 -1.32
CA ALA A 62 -25.35 14.19 -0.27
C ALA A 62 -26.24 15.42 -0.45
N ARG A 63 -27.08 15.72 0.56
CA ARG A 63 -28.00 16.87 0.55
C ARG A 63 -27.30 18.21 0.25
N PHE A 64 -26.10 18.40 0.82
CA PHE A 64 -25.29 19.60 0.60
C PHE A 64 -24.04 19.32 -0.26
N GLY A 65 -23.98 18.17 -0.92
CA GLY A 65 -22.89 17.81 -1.84
C GLY A 65 -22.99 18.58 -3.14
N ARG A 66 -21.82 18.98 -3.67
CA ARG A 66 -21.66 19.66 -4.96
C ARG A 66 -20.39 19.15 -5.61
N VAL A 67 -20.54 18.48 -6.76
CA VAL A 67 -19.42 17.87 -7.48
C VAL A 67 -18.40 18.93 -7.90
N GLU A 68 -18.86 20.12 -8.25
CA GLU A 68 -18.03 21.27 -8.61
C GLU A 68 -17.18 21.74 -7.41
N ALA A 69 -17.73 21.68 -6.19
CA ALA A 69 -16.97 21.99 -4.97
C ALA A 69 -15.90 20.92 -4.71
N HIS A 70 -16.21 19.64 -4.90
CA HIS A 70 -15.23 18.56 -4.80
C HIS A 70 -14.10 18.73 -5.84
N GLN A 71 -14.44 19.04 -7.09
CA GLN A 71 -13.48 19.31 -8.16
C GLN A 71 -12.62 20.55 -7.86
N ALA A 72 -13.21 21.62 -7.33
CA ALA A 72 -12.48 22.82 -6.93
C ALA A 72 -11.46 22.52 -5.81
N VAL A 73 -11.84 21.75 -4.78
CA VAL A 73 -10.91 21.32 -3.73
C VAL A 73 -9.75 20.50 -4.32
N CYS A 74 -10.05 19.56 -5.23
CA CYS A 74 -9.01 18.80 -5.92
C CYS A 74 -8.09 19.69 -6.78
N ALA A 75 -8.62 20.73 -7.42
CA ALA A 75 -7.84 21.67 -8.21
C ALA A 75 -6.88 22.48 -7.33
N TYR A 76 -7.38 23.06 -6.24
CA TYR A 76 -6.53 23.78 -5.27
C TYR A 76 -5.48 22.86 -4.64
N SER A 77 -5.85 21.63 -4.27
CA SER A 77 -4.89 20.65 -3.73
C SER A 77 -3.75 20.36 -4.71
N ARG A 78 -4.04 20.21 -6.01
CA ARG A 78 -3.00 20.04 -7.04
C ARG A 78 -2.14 21.29 -7.21
N GLU A 79 -2.74 22.48 -7.18
CA GLU A 79 -2.01 23.74 -7.25
C GLU A 79 -1.01 23.88 -6.10
N MET A 80 -1.43 23.59 -4.86
CA MET A 80 -0.56 23.61 -3.68
C MET A 80 0.56 22.58 -3.77
N LEU A 81 0.29 21.38 -4.28
CA LEU A 81 1.30 20.34 -4.49
C LEU A 81 2.34 20.79 -5.55
N LEU A 82 1.89 21.41 -6.65
CA LEU A 82 2.77 21.94 -7.69
C LEU A 82 3.63 23.10 -7.18
N GLN A 83 3.06 23.97 -6.34
CA GLN A 83 3.80 25.05 -5.71
C GLN A 83 4.85 24.51 -4.74
N ALA A 84 4.51 23.53 -3.90
CA ALA A 84 5.45 22.85 -3.03
C ALA A 84 6.60 22.18 -3.81
N ALA A 85 6.28 21.54 -4.94
CA ALA A 85 7.27 20.95 -5.83
C ALA A 85 8.19 22.01 -6.47
N ARG A 86 7.66 23.19 -6.83
CA ARG A 86 8.48 24.31 -7.33
C ARG A 86 9.44 24.81 -6.26
N VAL A 87 8.96 25.04 -5.04
CA VAL A 87 9.82 25.44 -3.90
C VAL A 87 10.96 24.45 -3.68
N ALA A 88 10.69 23.14 -3.73
CA ALA A 88 11.73 22.12 -3.61
C ALA A 88 12.79 22.23 -4.72
N ARG A 89 12.37 22.40 -5.98
CA ARG A 89 13.28 22.55 -7.13
C ARG A 89 14.10 23.83 -7.08
N ASP A 90 13.51 24.93 -6.64
CA ASP A 90 14.19 26.23 -6.52
C ASP A 90 15.34 26.15 -5.48
N ARG A 91 15.25 25.23 -4.51
CA ARG A 91 16.35 24.88 -3.58
C ARG A 91 17.35 23.87 -4.12
N GLY A 92 17.21 23.47 -5.39
CA GLY A 92 18.07 22.47 -6.03
C GLY A 92 17.80 21.04 -5.60
N LEU A 93 16.60 20.73 -5.07
CA LEU A 93 16.18 19.36 -4.79
C LEU A 93 15.41 18.76 -5.96
N ASP A 94 15.58 17.46 -6.19
CA ASP A 94 14.80 16.70 -7.16
C ASP A 94 13.49 16.24 -6.53
N VAL A 95 12.38 16.40 -7.26
CA VAL A 95 11.07 15.88 -6.86
C VAL A 95 10.90 14.50 -7.49
N ILE A 96 11.11 13.45 -6.71
CA ILE A 96 11.14 12.05 -7.19
C ILE A 96 9.74 11.47 -7.31
N HIS A 97 8.83 11.85 -6.40
CA HIS A 97 7.45 11.37 -6.44
C HIS A 97 6.49 12.36 -5.78
N GLY A 98 5.20 12.27 -6.13
CA GLY A 98 4.15 13.08 -5.52
C GLY A 98 2.79 12.41 -5.60
N ILE A 99 2.07 12.38 -4.48
CA ILE A 99 0.76 11.73 -4.37
C ILE A 99 -0.16 12.59 -3.52
N VAL A 100 -1.23 13.13 -4.13
CA VAL A 100 -2.31 13.86 -3.45
C VAL A 100 -1.80 15.03 -2.59
N ASP A 101 -1.41 14.76 -1.35
CA ASP A 101 -0.98 15.69 -0.32
C ASP A 101 0.49 15.50 0.14
N SER A 102 1.26 14.65 -0.54
CA SER A 102 2.62 14.24 -0.13
C SER A 102 3.61 14.34 -1.29
N LEU A 103 4.84 14.75 -0.99
CA LEU A 103 5.98 14.82 -1.93
C LEU A 103 7.18 14.03 -1.38
N TRP A 104 7.91 13.40 -2.29
CA TRP A 104 9.22 12.80 -2.03
C TRP A 104 10.26 13.61 -2.78
N VAL A 105 11.21 14.14 -2.02
CA VAL A 105 12.30 14.95 -2.55
C VAL A 105 13.63 14.28 -2.24
N GLN A 106 14.59 14.48 -3.14
CA GLN A 106 15.94 13.94 -3.02
C GLN A 106 16.94 15.05 -3.31
N ARG A 107 18.05 15.03 -2.56
CA ARG A 107 19.21 15.85 -2.88
C ARG A 107 19.96 15.23 -4.06
N PRO A 108 20.27 15.98 -5.13
CA PRO A 108 21.07 15.47 -6.24
C PRO A 108 22.42 14.95 -5.73
N PRO A 109 22.93 13.82 -6.26
CA PRO A 109 24.24 13.28 -5.87
C PRO A 109 25.36 14.32 -6.05
N GLY A 110 26.30 14.41 -5.11
CA GLY A 110 27.47 15.29 -5.21
C GLY A 110 27.21 16.76 -4.85
N LYS A 111 25.97 17.13 -4.48
CA LYS A 111 25.66 18.45 -3.93
C LYS A 111 25.44 18.37 -2.43
N ASN A 112 26.12 19.25 -1.68
CA ASN A 112 25.92 19.48 -0.24
C ASN A 112 25.94 18.19 0.60
N ASP A 113 26.86 17.27 0.33
CA ASP A 113 26.81 15.93 0.92
C ASP A 113 26.96 15.88 2.46
N GLY A 114 27.51 16.95 3.06
CA GLY A 114 27.64 17.12 4.51
C GLY A 114 26.50 17.89 5.20
N GLU A 115 25.48 18.38 4.46
CA GLU A 115 24.34 19.07 5.09
C GLU A 115 23.42 18.09 5.83
N ASP A 116 22.98 18.49 7.03
CA ASP A 116 21.97 17.79 7.81
C ASP A 116 20.64 17.77 7.06
N LEU A 117 20.29 16.59 6.53
CA LEU A 117 19.04 16.35 5.81
C LEU A 117 17.79 16.69 6.64
N GLU A 118 17.84 16.56 7.97
CA GLU A 118 16.71 16.95 8.83
C GLU A 118 16.56 18.48 8.86
N ALA A 119 17.67 19.22 8.90
CA ALA A 119 17.66 20.67 8.80
C ALA A 119 17.16 21.13 7.43
N THR A 120 17.62 20.51 6.34
CA THR A 120 17.14 20.76 4.98
C THR A 120 15.63 20.52 4.87
N ALA A 121 15.13 19.40 5.42
CA ALA A 121 13.72 19.07 5.41
C ALA A 121 12.86 20.09 6.20
N ARG A 122 13.33 20.52 7.38
CA ARG A 122 12.66 21.57 8.18
C ARG A 122 12.58 22.89 7.41
N ALA A 123 13.70 23.36 6.88
CA ALA A 123 13.75 24.60 6.10
C ALA A 123 12.83 24.55 4.87
N LEU A 124 12.78 23.40 4.20
CA LEU A 124 11.88 23.18 3.07
C LEU A 124 10.41 23.26 3.51
N CYS A 125 10.05 22.64 4.64
CA CYS A 125 8.68 22.72 5.17
C CYS A 125 8.28 24.17 5.46
N ASP A 126 9.15 24.95 6.10
CA ASP A 126 8.88 26.36 6.42
C ASP A 126 8.65 27.21 5.16
N GLU A 127 9.41 26.98 4.09
CA GLU A 127 9.24 27.69 2.82
C GLU A 127 7.97 27.27 2.07
N ILE A 128 7.66 25.98 2.06
CA ILE A 128 6.41 25.49 1.46
C ILE A 128 5.22 26.06 2.23
N GLU A 129 5.27 26.08 3.56
CA GLU A 129 4.21 26.66 4.39
C GLU A 129 4.04 28.16 4.11
N ARG A 130 5.14 28.93 4.03
CA ARG A 130 5.07 30.35 3.63
C ARG A 130 4.49 30.55 2.23
N ALA A 131 4.83 29.69 1.29
CA ALA A 131 4.38 29.80 -0.09
C ALA A 131 2.90 29.43 -0.25
N THR A 132 2.45 28.36 0.42
CA THR A 132 1.11 27.77 0.23
C THR A 132 0.10 28.21 1.30
N ASN A 133 0.57 28.80 2.40
CA ASN A 133 -0.20 29.08 3.61
C ASN A 133 -0.88 27.82 4.19
N LEU A 134 -0.27 26.65 3.96
CA LEU A 134 -0.71 25.36 4.46
C LEU A 134 0.41 24.70 5.29
N PRO A 135 0.12 24.27 6.53
CA PRO A 135 1.09 23.54 7.34
C PRO A 135 1.52 22.25 6.67
N ILE A 136 2.83 22.02 6.59
CA ILE A 136 3.44 20.81 6.06
C ILE A 136 4.46 20.26 7.06
N GLU A 137 4.58 18.94 7.11
CA GLU A 137 5.45 18.24 8.05
C GLU A 137 6.28 17.20 7.30
N SER A 138 7.55 17.05 7.67
CA SER A 138 8.38 15.92 7.23
C SER A 138 7.93 14.63 7.92
N ASP A 139 7.66 13.58 7.14
CA ASP A 139 7.35 12.22 7.65
C ASP A 139 8.61 11.42 7.99
N GLY A 140 9.80 11.94 7.62
CA GLY A 140 11.11 11.36 7.91
C GLY A 140 11.98 11.15 6.67
N ILE A 141 13.25 10.82 6.90
CA ILE A 141 14.26 10.61 5.86
C ILE A 141 14.39 9.12 5.56
N PHE A 142 14.36 8.76 4.27
CA PHE A 142 14.57 7.39 3.81
C PHE A 142 16.05 7.06 3.65
N LYS A 143 16.47 5.87 4.09
CA LYS A 143 17.73 5.24 3.61
C LYS A 143 17.59 4.87 2.14
N PHE A 144 16.45 4.25 1.82
CA PHE A 144 16.02 3.96 0.47
C PHE A 144 14.50 3.85 0.42
N ILE A 145 13.96 4.07 -0.77
CA ILE A 145 12.56 3.87 -1.10
C ILE A 145 12.48 3.27 -2.51
N VAL A 146 11.57 2.33 -2.69
CA VAL A 146 11.32 1.63 -3.96
C VAL A 146 9.92 1.98 -4.40
N PHE A 147 9.81 2.76 -5.47
CA PHE A 147 8.54 3.03 -6.15
C PHE A 147 8.25 1.94 -7.17
N LEU A 148 7.01 1.45 -7.19
CA LEU A 148 6.62 0.28 -7.99
C LEU A 148 5.74 0.70 -9.17
N PRO A 149 5.99 0.15 -10.38
CA PRO A 149 5.20 0.45 -11.56
C PRO A 149 3.76 -0.02 -11.37
N SER A 150 2.82 0.62 -12.07
CA SER A 150 1.46 0.09 -12.15
C SER A 150 1.46 -1.24 -12.91
N VAL A 151 0.72 -2.22 -12.39
CA VAL A 151 0.46 -3.50 -13.10
C VAL A 151 -0.25 -3.25 -14.44
N ALA A 152 -1.01 -2.14 -14.56
CA ALA A 152 -1.76 -1.78 -15.76
C ALA A 152 -1.00 -0.84 -16.71
N ASN A 153 0.01 -0.10 -16.22
CA ASN A 153 0.84 0.78 -17.04
C ASN A 153 2.26 0.83 -16.46
N ARG A 154 3.21 0.13 -17.09
CA ARG A 154 4.58 0.04 -16.58
C ARG A 154 5.35 1.37 -16.65
N GLU A 155 4.89 2.35 -17.44
CA GLU A 155 5.51 3.67 -17.58
C GLU A 155 5.06 4.66 -16.50
N VAL A 156 3.95 4.37 -15.80
CA VAL A 156 3.41 5.24 -14.75
C VAL A 156 3.34 4.45 -13.44
N GLY A 157 4.15 4.84 -12.47
CA GLY A 157 4.07 4.32 -11.10
C GLY A 157 2.65 4.47 -10.55
N THR A 158 2.06 3.39 -10.05
CA THR A 158 0.84 3.51 -9.25
C THR A 158 1.16 4.35 -8.03
N LEU A 159 0.49 5.50 -7.89
CA LEU A 159 0.76 6.48 -6.85
C LEU A 159 0.95 5.82 -5.46
N ASN A 160 0.09 4.87 -5.09
CA ASN A 160 0.11 4.21 -3.77
C ASN A 160 0.87 2.87 -3.70
N HIS A 161 1.87 2.64 -4.55
CA HIS A 161 2.62 1.38 -4.57
C HIS A 161 4.11 1.62 -4.39
N TYR A 162 4.57 1.51 -3.14
CA TYR A 162 5.96 1.69 -2.78
C TYR A 162 6.24 1.11 -1.40
N TRP A 163 7.52 0.85 -1.13
CA TRP A 163 7.97 0.55 0.22
C TRP A 163 9.39 1.08 0.43
N GLY A 164 9.79 1.29 1.66
CA GLY A 164 11.11 1.85 1.98
C GLY A 164 11.41 1.80 3.46
N VAL A 165 12.65 2.13 3.80
CA VAL A 165 13.15 2.10 5.18
C VAL A 165 13.67 3.48 5.54
N PHE A 166 13.16 4.04 6.64
CA PHE A 166 13.64 5.31 7.18
C PHE A 166 15.02 5.16 7.82
N THR A 167 15.74 6.27 7.99
CA THR A 167 17.05 6.31 8.68
C THR A 167 16.97 5.73 10.10
N ASN A 168 15.84 5.95 10.79
CA ASN A 168 15.53 5.35 12.09
C ASN A 168 15.15 3.86 12.06
N GLY A 169 15.20 3.20 10.90
CA GLY A 169 14.90 1.78 10.71
C GLY A 169 13.42 1.43 10.56
N LYS A 170 12.50 2.39 10.73
CA LYS A 170 11.07 2.15 10.53
C LYS A 170 10.78 1.85 9.06
N VAL A 171 9.96 0.82 8.82
CA VAL A 171 9.55 0.44 7.46
C VAL A 171 8.25 1.17 7.07
N LYS A 172 8.23 1.78 5.90
CA LYS A 172 7.02 2.33 5.26
C LYS A 172 6.59 1.40 4.13
N VAL A 173 5.31 1.03 4.10
CA VAL A 173 4.77 0.10 3.10
C VAL A 173 3.41 0.58 2.59
N ARG A 174 3.25 0.63 1.26
CA ARG A 174 2.00 0.96 0.56
C ARG A 174 1.80 0.05 -0.65
N GLY A 175 0.57 -0.43 -0.83
CA GLY A 175 0.13 -1.13 -2.04
C GLY A 175 0.53 -2.60 -2.20
N ILE A 176 1.61 -3.06 -1.57
CA ILE A 176 2.07 -4.47 -1.67
C ILE A 176 1.25 -5.43 -0.79
N GLU A 177 1.38 -6.73 -1.06
CA GLU A 177 0.67 -7.85 -0.42
C GLU A 177 0.75 -7.83 1.11
N LEU A 178 1.86 -7.37 1.68
CA LEU A 178 2.08 -7.23 3.12
C LEU A 178 0.96 -6.44 3.82
N ARG A 179 0.33 -5.47 3.13
CA ARG A 179 -0.81 -4.69 3.68
C ARG A 179 -2.16 -5.07 3.10
N ARG A 180 -2.22 -6.03 2.17
CA ARG A 180 -3.45 -6.45 1.51
C ARG A 180 -4.19 -7.49 2.34
N ARG A 181 -5.50 -7.32 2.52
CA ARG A 181 -6.33 -8.29 3.26
C ARG A 181 -6.43 -9.62 2.51
N ASP A 182 -6.47 -9.56 1.19
CA ASP A 182 -6.63 -10.69 0.26
C ASP A 182 -5.34 -11.43 -0.07
N ALA A 183 -4.21 -11.07 0.54
CA ALA A 183 -2.98 -11.85 0.45
C ALA A 183 -2.95 -12.92 1.56
N PRO A 184 -2.57 -14.19 1.25
CA PRO A 184 -2.39 -15.21 2.26
C PRO A 184 -1.24 -14.82 3.22
N PRO A 185 -1.32 -15.17 4.52
CA PRO A 185 -0.28 -14.86 5.50
C PRO A 185 1.13 -15.26 5.06
N ILE A 186 1.29 -16.43 4.41
CA ILE A 186 2.61 -16.90 3.95
C ILE A 186 3.32 -15.92 2.99
N VAL A 187 2.56 -15.22 2.14
CA VAL A 187 3.11 -14.23 1.21
C VAL A 187 3.51 -12.97 1.97
N LYS A 188 2.74 -12.58 2.99
CA LYS A 188 3.07 -11.43 3.85
C LYS A 188 4.34 -11.69 4.63
N ASP A 189 4.48 -12.87 5.21
CA ASP A 189 5.65 -13.25 6.00
C ASP A 189 6.90 -13.33 5.11
N MET A 190 6.76 -13.86 3.89
CA MET A 190 7.83 -13.81 2.89
C MET A 190 8.24 -12.36 2.56
N GLN A 191 7.28 -11.48 2.25
CA GLN A 191 7.60 -10.07 1.96
C GLN A 191 8.23 -9.36 3.16
N LYS A 192 7.77 -9.65 4.38
CA LYS A 192 8.37 -9.13 5.61
C LYS A 192 9.83 -9.57 5.74
N GLY A 193 10.12 -10.85 5.54
CA GLY A 193 11.49 -11.37 5.58
C GLY A 193 12.39 -10.77 4.49
N VAL A 194 11.84 -10.50 3.29
CA VAL A 194 12.56 -9.80 2.21
C VAL A 194 12.92 -8.37 2.63
N ILE A 195 11.96 -7.63 3.20
CA ILE A 195 12.22 -6.29 3.73
C ILE A 195 13.32 -6.34 4.80
N GLU A 196 13.24 -7.29 5.75
CA GLU A 196 14.24 -7.45 6.80
C GLU A 196 15.65 -7.75 6.25
N ALA A 197 15.74 -8.55 5.19
CA ALA A 197 17.02 -8.85 4.53
C ALA A 197 17.66 -7.61 3.86
N LEU A 198 16.82 -6.71 3.32
CA LEU A 198 17.24 -5.52 2.57
C LEU A 198 17.37 -4.26 3.44
N ALA A 199 16.65 -4.17 4.56
CA ALA A 199 16.60 -3.00 5.44
C ALA A 199 17.95 -2.47 5.93
N PRO A 200 19.02 -3.28 6.10
CA PRO A 200 20.31 -2.75 6.48
C PRO A 200 21.10 -2.09 5.34
N ALA A 201 20.58 -2.04 4.10
CA ALA A 201 21.18 -1.26 3.02
C ALA A 201 21.08 0.25 3.31
N SER A 202 22.12 0.99 2.92
CA SER A 202 22.19 2.45 3.07
C SER A 202 22.28 3.20 1.74
N ASP A 203 22.50 2.47 0.64
CA ASP A 203 22.65 2.98 -0.71
C ASP A 203 22.22 1.91 -1.73
N VAL A 204 22.25 2.27 -3.01
CA VAL A 204 21.88 1.37 -4.12
C VAL A 204 22.82 0.15 -4.18
N ALA A 205 24.13 0.37 -4.02
CA ALA A 205 25.11 -0.72 -4.10
C ALA A 205 24.90 -1.77 -2.99
N GLY A 206 24.71 -1.34 -1.75
CA GLY A 206 24.42 -2.18 -0.60
C GLY A 206 23.05 -2.85 -0.69
N PHE A 207 22.07 -2.19 -1.31
CA PHE A 207 20.77 -2.81 -1.62
C PHE A 207 20.95 -3.97 -2.61
N MET A 208 21.68 -3.75 -3.69
CA MET A 208 21.95 -4.77 -4.71
C MET A 208 22.76 -5.95 -4.17
N ALA A 209 23.79 -5.69 -3.36
CA ALA A 209 24.58 -6.74 -2.71
C ALA A 209 23.75 -7.65 -1.78
N ARG A 210 22.58 -7.19 -1.31
CA ARG A 210 21.67 -7.95 -0.45
C ARG A 210 20.57 -8.69 -1.20
N MET A 211 20.39 -8.45 -2.49
CA MET A 211 19.38 -9.15 -3.32
C MET A 211 19.48 -10.68 -3.27
N PRO A 212 20.68 -11.32 -3.24
CA PRO A 212 20.77 -12.76 -3.04
C PRO A 212 20.16 -13.25 -1.72
N ARG A 213 20.26 -12.45 -0.64
CA ARG A 213 19.63 -12.79 0.65
C ARG A 213 18.11 -12.68 0.57
N ALA A 214 17.60 -11.64 -0.08
CA ALA A 214 16.17 -11.52 -0.35
C ALA A 214 15.64 -12.72 -1.14
N ARG A 215 16.38 -13.17 -2.17
CA ARG A 215 16.03 -14.37 -2.94
C ARG A 215 16.04 -15.64 -2.09
N ALA A 216 17.04 -15.81 -1.24
CA ALA A 216 17.11 -16.95 -0.32
C ALA A 216 15.89 -17.02 0.63
N VAL A 217 15.33 -15.87 1.03
CA VAL A 217 14.06 -15.82 1.78
C VAL A 217 12.93 -16.43 0.95
N LEU A 218 12.70 -15.96 -0.29
CA LEU A 218 11.69 -16.55 -1.19
C LEU A 218 11.87 -18.07 -1.34
N ASP A 219 13.09 -18.50 -1.68
CA ASP A 219 13.38 -19.92 -1.92
C ASP A 219 13.15 -20.79 -0.66
N SER A 220 13.30 -20.22 0.54
CA SER A 220 12.96 -20.91 1.79
C SER A 220 11.46 -21.11 1.97
N PHE A 221 10.64 -20.11 1.62
CA PHE A 221 9.18 -20.22 1.70
C PHE A 221 8.63 -21.14 0.62
N CYS A 222 9.17 -21.11 -0.60
CA CYS A 222 8.78 -22.05 -1.66
C CYS A 222 9.04 -23.50 -1.24
N ARG A 223 10.23 -23.80 -0.70
CA ARG A 223 10.55 -25.15 -0.21
C ARG A 223 9.62 -25.63 0.90
N LYS A 224 9.23 -24.75 1.84
CA LYS A 224 8.26 -25.10 2.88
C LYS A 224 6.90 -25.50 2.29
N VAL A 225 6.41 -24.73 1.32
CA VAL A 225 5.15 -25.01 0.62
C VAL A 225 5.23 -26.32 -0.16
N GLU A 226 6.30 -26.55 -0.91
CA GLU A 226 6.52 -27.77 -1.69
C GLU A 226 6.64 -29.01 -0.80
N ALA A 227 7.30 -28.89 0.36
CA ALA A 227 7.40 -29.95 1.35
C ALA A 227 6.09 -30.19 2.14
N GLY A 228 5.12 -29.29 2.04
CA GLY A 228 3.91 -29.32 2.87
C GLY A 228 4.16 -28.97 4.34
N ASP A 229 5.31 -28.37 4.67
CA ASP A 229 5.71 -27.94 6.01
C ASP A 229 5.21 -26.51 6.31
N VAL A 230 3.90 -26.33 6.15
CA VAL A 230 3.22 -25.05 6.36
C VAL A 230 1.88 -25.32 7.03
N ASP A 231 1.61 -24.61 8.12
CA ASP A 231 0.28 -24.57 8.71
C ASP A 231 -0.74 -24.09 7.67
N PRO A 232 -1.79 -24.87 7.33
CA PRO A 232 -2.79 -24.46 6.35
C PRO A 232 -3.43 -23.09 6.63
N ALA A 233 -3.47 -22.62 7.89
CA ALA A 233 -3.95 -21.28 8.23
C ALA A 233 -3.10 -20.18 7.58
N GLN A 234 -1.81 -20.44 7.33
CA GLN A 234 -0.90 -19.54 6.62
C GLN A 234 -1.24 -19.42 5.13
N LEU A 235 -1.97 -20.39 4.58
CA LEU A 235 -2.38 -20.45 3.19
C LEU A 235 -3.80 -19.89 2.97
N ALA A 236 -4.56 -19.65 4.03
CA ALA A 236 -5.92 -19.16 3.95
C ALA A 236 -5.99 -17.73 3.39
N ILE A 237 -6.73 -17.56 2.29
CA ILE A 237 -6.96 -16.28 1.62
C ILE A 237 -8.27 -15.68 2.14
N THR A 238 -8.23 -14.42 2.59
CA THR A 238 -9.42 -13.72 3.07
C THR A 238 -10.08 -12.92 1.94
N MET A 239 -11.40 -13.01 1.84
CA MET A 239 -12.22 -12.19 0.95
C MET A 239 -13.38 -11.55 1.72
N VAL A 240 -13.90 -10.45 1.19
CA VAL A 240 -15.20 -9.92 1.62
C VAL A 240 -16.23 -10.33 0.58
N ALA A 241 -17.27 -11.05 0.99
CA ALA A 241 -18.38 -11.36 0.11
C ALA A 241 -19.04 -10.06 -0.35
N SER A 242 -19.02 -9.80 -1.66
CA SER A 242 -19.59 -8.59 -2.25
C SER A 242 -21.07 -8.76 -2.63
N ARG A 243 -21.54 -10.01 -2.71
CA ARG A 243 -22.89 -10.40 -3.16
C ARG A 243 -23.34 -11.65 -2.43
N ALA A 244 -24.61 -11.98 -2.53
CA ALA A 244 -25.08 -13.28 -2.08
C ALA A 244 -24.47 -14.40 -2.96
N PRO A 245 -24.22 -15.61 -2.43
CA PRO A 245 -23.53 -16.68 -3.16
C PRO A 245 -24.19 -17.07 -4.50
N GLY A 246 -25.52 -16.97 -4.58
CA GLY A 246 -26.31 -17.23 -5.79
C GLY A 246 -26.24 -16.13 -6.87
N GLU A 247 -25.80 -14.93 -6.53
CA GLU A 247 -25.75 -13.77 -7.45
C GLU A 247 -24.42 -13.67 -8.22
N TYR A 248 -23.43 -14.48 -7.84
CA TYR A 248 -22.19 -14.58 -8.59
C TYR A 248 -22.45 -15.28 -9.92
N LYS A 249 -22.23 -14.59 -11.05
CA LYS A 249 -22.31 -15.18 -12.39
C LYS A 249 -21.04 -15.94 -12.78
N ALA A 250 -19.88 -15.45 -12.34
CA ALA A 250 -18.59 -16.08 -12.58
C ALA A 250 -18.33 -17.22 -11.58
N SER A 251 -17.45 -18.15 -11.95
CA SER A 251 -16.96 -19.24 -11.10
C SER A 251 -15.49 -19.03 -10.73
N ASN A 252 -15.17 -17.82 -10.24
CA ASN A 252 -13.88 -17.52 -9.64
C ASN A 252 -13.79 -18.11 -8.23
N TYR A 253 -12.60 -18.12 -7.64
CA TYR A 253 -12.35 -18.71 -6.31
C TYR A 253 -13.29 -18.18 -5.22
N GLN A 254 -13.54 -16.87 -5.23
CA GLN A 254 -14.39 -16.22 -4.25
C GLN A 254 -15.85 -16.70 -4.35
N ALA A 255 -16.39 -16.76 -5.57
CA ALA A 255 -17.73 -17.25 -5.83
C ALA A 255 -17.88 -18.73 -5.45
N VAL A 256 -16.87 -19.57 -5.75
CA VAL A 256 -16.87 -20.98 -5.39
C VAL A 256 -16.90 -21.16 -3.87
N ALA A 257 -16.00 -20.48 -3.13
CA ALA A 257 -15.94 -20.58 -1.68
C ALA A 257 -17.25 -20.13 -1.02
N ALA A 258 -17.84 -19.02 -1.48
CA ALA A 258 -19.13 -18.54 -0.98
C ALA A 258 -20.27 -19.56 -1.21
N ARG A 259 -20.32 -20.20 -2.38
CA ARG A 259 -21.32 -21.24 -2.69
C ARG A 259 -21.10 -22.51 -1.88
N GLN A 260 -19.86 -22.90 -1.60
CA GLN A 260 -19.56 -24.05 -0.73
C GLN A 260 -20.09 -23.84 0.69
N LEU A 261 -19.86 -22.65 1.27
CA LEU A 261 -20.40 -22.30 2.58
C LEU A 261 -21.93 -22.31 2.59
N GLN A 262 -22.57 -21.73 1.57
CA GLN A 262 -24.03 -21.76 1.45
C GLN A 262 -24.59 -23.19 1.43
N LYS A 263 -23.97 -24.09 0.65
CA LYS A 263 -24.38 -25.50 0.59
C LYS A 263 -24.22 -26.23 1.91
N ALA A 264 -23.24 -25.83 2.71
CA ALA A 264 -23.01 -26.36 4.06
C ALA A 264 -23.91 -25.71 5.13
N GLY A 265 -24.82 -24.81 4.75
CA GLY A 265 -25.68 -24.09 5.69
C GLY A 265 -24.95 -23.02 6.51
N LEU A 266 -23.74 -22.63 6.11
CA LEU A 266 -22.94 -21.60 6.77
C LEU A 266 -23.21 -20.22 6.17
N ALA A 267 -23.07 -19.19 6.99
CA ALA A 267 -23.31 -17.80 6.56
C ALA A 267 -22.25 -17.34 5.55
N ALA A 268 -22.71 -16.84 4.40
CA ALA A 268 -21.86 -16.29 3.34
C ALA A 268 -22.51 -15.07 2.67
N GLY A 269 -23.08 -14.17 3.48
CA GLY A 269 -23.80 -12.99 3.03
C GLY A 269 -22.89 -11.80 2.67
N PRO A 270 -23.41 -10.80 1.93
CA PRO A 270 -22.68 -9.58 1.60
C PRO A 270 -22.07 -8.90 2.83
N GLY A 271 -20.84 -8.43 2.71
CA GLY A 271 -20.07 -7.76 3.78
C GLY A 271 -19.35 -8.70 4.73
N GLN A 272 -19.62 -10.02 4.70
CA GLN A 272 -18.94 -10.97 5.57
C GLN A 272 -17.52 -11.28 5.09
N ASN A 273 -16.60 -11.44 6.06
CA ASN A 273 -15.25 -11.95 5.78
C ASN A 273 -15.31 -13.46 5.66
N LEU A 274 -14.96 -13.99 4.50
CA LEU A 274 -14.85 -15.42 4.23
C LEU A 274 -13.38 -15.77 3.99
N LYS A 275 -13.00 -17.00 4.28
CA LYS A 275 -11.65 -17.53 3.99
C LYS A 275 -11.75 -18.77 3.12
N TYR A 276 -10.75 -18.99 2.28
CA TYR A 276 -10.62 -20.21 1.50
C TYR A 276 -9.15 -20.57 1.27
N VAL A 277 -8.90 -21.84 0.97
CA VAL A 277 -7.61 -22.38 0.55
C VAL A 277 -7.72 -22.84 -0.89
N ILE A 278 -6.68 -22.62 -1.69
CA ILE A 278 -6.61 -23.13 -3.07
C ILE A 278 -6.15 -24.59 -3.02
N THR A 279 -6.94 -25.48 -3.60
CA THR A 279 -6.74 -26.94 -3.51
C THR A 279 -6.39 -27.56 -4.85
N ASN A 280 -6.89 -27.01 -5.97
CA ASN A 280 -6.51 -27.44 -7.33
C ASN A 280 -6.84 -26.34 -8.35
N ALA A 281 -5.98 -25.32 -8.44
CA ALA A 281 -6.17 -24.15 -9.28
C ALA A 281 -6.49 -24.48 -10.75
N ALA A 282 -5.90 -25.56 -11.28
CA ALA A 282 -6.03 -26.00 -12.67
C ALA A 282 -7.28 -26.84 -12.95
N SER A 283 -8.07 -27.22 -11.93
CA SER A 283 -9.23 -28.08 -12.14
C SER A 283 -10.25 -27.47 -13.11
N SER A 284 -10.79 -28.30 -14.02
CA SER A 284 -11.91 -27.90 -14.88
C SER A 284 -13.21 -27.73 -14.09
N ARG A 285 -13.33 -28.41 -12.93
CA ARG A 285 -14.48 -28.34 -12.03
C ARG A 285 -14.28 -27.23 -11.01
N PRO A 286 -15.09 -26.15 -11.01
CA PRO A 286 -14.86 -25.01 -10.13
C PRO A 286 -14.85 -25.37 -8.64
N ASN A 287 -15.69 -26.31 -8.19
CA ASN A 287 -15.78 -26.71 -6.78
C ASN A 287 -14.52 -27.41 -6.25
N ASP A 288 -13.65 -27.93 -7.13
CA ASP A 288 -12.42 -28.60 -6.72
C ASP A 288 -11.25 -27.61 -6.61
N ARG A 289 -11.42 -26.39 -7.15
CA ARG A 289 -10.34 -25.39 -7.23
C ARG A 289 -9.96 -24.82 -5.88
N VAL A 290 -10.94 -24.65 -5.01
CA VAL A 290 -10.77 -24.09 -3.67
C VAL A 290 -11.64 -24.83 -2.68
N MET A 291 -11.29 -24.74 -1.42
CA MET A 291 -12.14 -25.17 -0.31
C MET A 291 -12.31 -24.00 0.67
N ALA A 292 -13.56 -23.70 1.03
CA ALA A 292 -13.86 -22.73 2.07
C ALA A 292 -13.19 -23.15 3.39
N TRP A 293 -12.61 -22.19 4.12
CA TRP A 293 -11.78 -22.46 5.29
C TRP A 293 -12.53 -23.24 6.37
N ASP A 294 -13.78 -22.88 6.67
CA ASP A 294 -14.60 -23.58 7.67
C ASP A 294 -14.80 -25.06 7.35
N LEU A 295 -14.88 -25.40 6.05
CA LEU A 295 -14.94 -26.79 5.59
C LEU A 295 -13.57 -27.46 5.65
N PHE A 296 -12.53 -26.73 5.28
CA PHE A 296 -11.15 -27.21 5.28
C PHE A 296 -10.63 -27.53 6.69
N SER A 297 -10.89 -26.65 7.66
CA SER A 297 -10.42 -26.81 9.05
C SER A 297 -11.35 -27.65 9.91
N GLY A 298 -12.65 -27.69 9.59
CA GLY A 298 -13.66 -28.37 10.40
C GLY A 298 -13.87 -29.85 10.04
N THR A 299 -13.54 -30.24 8.80
CA THR A 299 -13.54 -31.65 8.40
C THR A 299 -12.10 -32.14 8.45
N GLY A 300 -11.83 -33.35 8.95
CA GLY A 300 -10.50 -33.99 8.90
C GLY A 300 -10.08 -34.33 7.46
N SER A 301 -10.21 -33.36 6.56
CA SER A 301 -10.01 -33.44 5.12
C SER A 301 -8.57 -33.79 4.84
N SER A 302 -8.36 -34.87 4.10
CA SER A 302 -7.06 -35.21 3.52
C SER A 302 -6.69 -34.33 2.33
N THR A 303 -7.54 -33.36 1.98
CA THR A 303 -7.34 -32.46 0.85
C THR A 303 -6.12 -31.58 1.13
N ARG A 304 -5.11 -31.69 0.27
CA ARG A 304 -3.90 -30.88 0.37
C ARG A 304 -4.06 -29.55 -0.38
N PRO A 305 -3.46 -28.46 0.11
CA PRO A 305 -3.35 -27.22 -0.66
C PRO A 305 -2.57 -27.43 -1.97
N ASP A 306 -2.88 -26.62 -2.98
CA ASP A 306 -2.18 -26.61 -4.27
C ASP A 306 -0.81 -25.94 -4.12
N ALA A 307 0.21 -26.73 -3.80
CA ALA A 307 1.57 -26.25 -3.56
C ALA A 307 2.11 -25.43 -4.73
N ALA A 308 1.91 -25.89 -5.97
CA ALA A 308 2.35 -25.18 -7.17
C ALA A 308 1.72 -23.79 -7.28
N LYS A 309 0.41 -23.67 -6.97
CA LYS A 309 -0.25 -22.36 -6.99
C LYS A 309 0.27 -21.44 -5.89
N TYR A 310 0.55 -21.96 -4.70
CA TYR A 310 1.10 -21.14 -3.61
C TYR A 310 2.55 -20.70 -3.87
N VAL A 311 3.37 -21.53 -4.52
CA VAL A 311 4.70 -21.13 -5.03
C VAL A 311 4.55 -20.00 -6.05
N GLU A 312 3.62 -20.10 -7.01
CA GLU A 312 3.35 -19.01 -7.96
C GLU A 312 2.93 -17.71 -7.24
N LEU A 313 2.12 -17.80 -6.19
CA LEU A 313 1.72 -16.64 -5.38
C LEU A 313 2.92 -16.02 -4.64
N LEU A 314 3.85 -16.84 -4.14
CA LEU A 314 5.08 -16.38 -3.49
C LEU A 314 6.01 -15.68 -4.48
N GLU A 315 6.28 -16.30 -5.63
CA GLU A 315 7.11 -15.70 -6.68
C GLU A 315 6.51 -14.38 -7.20
N ARG A 316 5.19 -14.34 -7.39
CA ARG A 316 4.49 -13.11 -7.79
C ARG A 316 4.55 -12.05 -6.69
N GLY A 317 4.31 -12.43 -5.44
CA GLY A 317 4.41 -11.52 -4.30
C GLY A 317 5.82 -10.94 -4.16
N PHE A 318 6.86 -11.77 -4.38
CA PHE A 318 8.24 -11.30 -4.38
C PHE A 318 8.49 -10.31 -5.52
N ARG A 319 8.07 -10.65 -6.75
CA ARG A 319 8.26 -9.78 -7.92
C ARG A 319 7.57 -8.43 -7.75
N ASN A 320 6.38 -8.42 -7.14
CA ASN A 320 5.62 -7.20 -6.87
C ASN A 320 6.32 -6.25 -5.87
N MET A 321 7.42 -6.65 -5.23
CA MET A 321 8.22 -5.77 -4.38
C MET A 321 9.27 -4.97 -5.16
N PHE A 322 9.46 -5.20 -6.45
CA PHE A 322 10.51 -4.55 -7.22
C PHE A 322 9.98 -4.00 -8.55
N PRO A 323 10.55 -2.89 -9.07
CA PRO A 323 10.09 -2.27 -10.30
C PRO A 323 10.50 -3.01 -11.59
N PHE A 324 11.23 -4.12 -11.48
CA PHE A 324 11.77 -4.87 -12.62
C PHE A 324 11.43 -6.37 -12.50
N ASP A 325 11.54 -7.13 -13.59
CA ASP A 325 11.67 -8.59 -13.57
C ASP A 325 13.09 -8.96 -13.04
N ALA A 326 13.40 -8.51 -11.82
CA ALA A 326 14.75 -8.39 -11.27
C ALA A 326 15.50 -9.73 -11.11
N LEU A 327 14.89 -10.88 -11.40
CA LEU A 327 15.40 -12.18 -10.93
C LEU A 327 15.08 -13.41 -11.79
N GLY A 328 14.78 -13.25 -13.08
CA GLY A 328 14.63 -14.43 -13.97
C GLY A 328 13.60 -15.45 -13.46
N THR A 329 12.51 -14.98 -12.86
CA THR A 329 11.40 -15.85 -12.42
C THR A 329 10.77 -16.48 -13.66
N ARG A 330 10.71 -17.81 -13.71
CA ARG A 330 10.19 -18.59 -14.84
C ARG A 330 8.85 -18.00 -15.30
N SER A 331 8.78 -17.57 -16.56
CA SER A 331 7.49 -17.29 -17.20
C SER A 331 6.68 -18.58 -17.20
N VAL A 332 5.44 -18.52 -16.71
CA VAL A 332 4.52 -19.66 -16.70
C VAL A 332 4.01 -19.97 -18.11
N HIS A 333 4.31 -19.14 -19.12
CA HIS A 333 3.92 -19.40 -20.51
C HIS A 333 5.08 -19.10 -21.47
N GLY A 334 5.58 -20.14 -22.13
CA GLY A 334 6.41 -20.02 -23.34
C GLY A 334 7.90 -20.19 -23.12
N ARG A 335 8.48 -21.15 -23.87
CA ARG A 335 9.92 -21.34 -24.06
C ARG A 335 10.53 -20.03 -24.56
N ASP A 336 11.45 -19.46 -23.79
CA ASP A 336 12.63 -18.85 -24.39
C ASP A 336 13.82 -18.90 -23.43
N ARG A 337 14.96 -19.36 -23.96
CA ARG A 337 16.23 -19.47 -23.24
C ARG A 337 17.07 -18.25 -23.61
N GLY A 338 17.01 -17.21 -22.79
CA GLY A 338 17.87 -16.03 -22.92
C GLY A 338 18.06 -15.37 -21.56
N THR A 339 19.30 -15.33 -21.08
CA THR A 339 19.73 -14.81 -19.77
C THR A 339 19.30 -13.36 -19.53
N SER A 340 18.47 -13.12 -18.50
CA SER A 340 17.83 -11.83 -18.18
C SER A 340 18.73 -10.78 -17.51
N TRP A 341 20.05 -10.87 -17.67
CA TRP A 341 21.00 -9.96 -17.00
C TRP A 341 21.23 -8.67 -17.78
N GLN A 342 20.88 -8.62 -19.08
CA GLN A 342 21.15 -7.46 -19.95
C GLN A 342 20.22 -6.25 -19.73
N VAL A 343 19.07 -6.43 -19.06
CA VAL A 343 18.12 -5.32 -18.83
C VAL A 343 18.55 -4.44 -17.65
N LEU A 344 19.42 -4.93 -16.77
CA LEU A 344 19.92 -4.19 -15.60
C LEU A 344 21.02 -3.18 -15.96
N ASP A 345 21.92 -3.52 -16.88
CA ASP A 345 23.00 -2.63 -17.32
C ASP A 345 22.50 -1.43 -18.12
N ALA A 346 21.34 -1.57 -18.79
CA ALA A 346 20.76 -0.51 -19.61
C ALA A 346 20.08 0.63 -18.81
N TRP A 347 19.84 0.45 -17.51
CA TRP A 347 19.26 1.49 -16.63
C TRP A 347 20.30 2.15 -15.71
N LEU A 348 21.47 1.52 -15.55
CA LEU A 348 22.62 2.05 -14.81
C LEU A 348 23.56 2.89 -15.69
N GLY A 349 23.27 3.01 -16.99
CA GLY A 349 23.98 3.83 -17.97
C GLY A 349 23.37 5.22 -18.16
#